data_AF-D8SFS5-F1
#
_entry.id   AF-D8SFS5-F1
#
_cell.length_a   1.000
_cell.length_b   1.000
_cell.length_c   1.000
_cell.angle_alpha   90.00
_cell.angle_beta   90.00
_cell.angle_gamma   90.00
#
_symmetry.space_group_name_H-M   'P 1'
#
loop_
_entity.id
_entity.type
_entity.pdbx_description
1 polymer ?
#
loop_
_entity_poly.entity_id
_entity_poly.type
_entity_poly.pdbx_seq_one_letter_code
_entity_poly.pdbx_strand_id
1 'polypeptide(L)'
;MAKSESSPAPKRKFLQRDYKKGPFFQSDNEPIYKRDFSEPTGEDKLDKKLLPKVMQVKGFGRRGRVKWTHLVNEDTSRWDAPWSSNNEFRAQYDKKMDKPIERPRGSKKMKTSVQDLYEV
;
A
#
# COMPACT_ATOMS: atom_id res chain seq x y z
N MET A 1 34.45 7.81 -10.02
CA MET A 1 33.08 8.37 -10.05
C MET A 1 32.87 9.15 -8.76
N ALA A 2 32.97 10.49 -8.80
CA ALA A 2 32.74 11.33 -7.62
C ALA A 2 31.24 11.39 -7.32
N LYS A 3 30.85 11.14 -6.06
CA LYS A 3 29.50 11.41 -5.57
C LYS A 3 29.28 12.92 -5.62
N SER A 4 28.30 13.38 -6.40
CA SER A 4 27.82 14.76 -6.31
C SER A 4 27.26 15.00 -4.91
N GLU A 5 27.70 16.07 -4.26
CA GLU A 5 27.13 16.53 -2.99
C GLU A 5 25.69 16.98 -3.27
N SER A 6 24.72 16.11 -2.99
CA SER A 6 23.32 16.49 -3.10
C SER A 6 22.96 17.37 -1.90
N SER A 7 22.55 18.61 -2.17
CA SER A 7 22.04 19.51 -1.14
C SER A 7 20.93 18.80 -0.35
N PRO A 8 20.90 18.92 0.99
CA PRO A 8 19.92 18.24 1.82
C PRO A 8 18.51 18.64 1.38
N ALA A 9 17.69 17.64 1.03
CA ALA A 9 16.32 17.89 0.65
C ALA A 9 15.60 18.64 1.78
N PRO A 10 14.91 19.75 1.48
CA PRO A 10 14.31 20.57 2.52
C PRO A 10 13.22 19.80 3.27
N LYS A 11 13.31 19.78 4.60
CA LYS A 11 12.35 19.10 5.47
C LYS A 11 11.10 19.95 5.65
N ARG A 12 9.97 19.49 5.13
CA ARG A 12 8.67 20.14 5.28
C ARG A 12 7.96 19.73 6.57
N LYS A 13 7.12 20.63 7.09
CA LYS A 13 6.25 20.37 8.25
C LYS A 13 5.12 19.40 7.89
N PHE A 14 4.56 18.77 8.92
CA PHE A 14 3.42 17.86 8.76
C PHE A 14 2.20 18.59 8.20
N LEU A 15 1.58 18.02 7.15
CA LEU A 15 0.45 18.60 6.38
C LEU A 15 0.75 19.92 5.65
N GLN A 16 2.01 20.33 5.53
CA GLN A 16 2.40 21.51 4.76
C GLN A 16 2.05 21.32 3.27
N ARG A 17 1.51 22.36 2.63
CA ARG A 17 1.20 22.32 1.20
C ARG A 17 2.47 22.43 0.37
N ASP A 18 2.58 21.56 -0.63
CA ASP A 18 3.61 21.67 -1.64
C ASP A 18 3.37 22.90 -2.52
N TYR A 19 4.36 23.79 -2.57
CA TYR A 19 4.46 24.78 -3.62
C TYR A 19 5.18 24.20 -4.84
N LYS A 20 4.43 23.99 -5.92
CA LYS A 20 4.97 23.61 -7.23
C LYS A 20 5.28 24.87 -8.03
N LYS A 21 6.53 25.02 -8.48
CA LYS A 21 6.88 26.05 -9.46
C LYS A 21 6.09 25.78 -10.74
N GLY A 22 5.27 26.73 -11.18
CA GLY A 22 4.51 26.61 -12.42
C GLY A 22 5.44 26.61 -13.64
N PRO A 23 5.03 26.04 -14.79
CA PRO A 23 5.90 25.85 -15.95
C PRO A 23 6.20 27.15 -16.73
N PHE A 24 5.47 28.24 -16.45
CA PHE A 24 5.60 29.50 -17.18
C PHE A 24 6.62 30.44 -16.54
N PHE A 25 7.30 31.23 -17.36
CA PHE A 25 8.26 32.27 -16.94
C PHE A 25 9.44 31.75 -16.08
N GLN A 26 9.96 30.56 -16.39
CA GLN A 26 11.12 30.00 -15.69
C GLN A 26 12.47 30.40 -16.30
N SER A 27 12.57 31.58 -16.93
CA SER A 27 13.89 32.04 -17.38
C SER A 27 14.77 32.29 -16.16
N ASP A 28 15.84 31.48 -16.02
CA ASP A 28 16.73 31.35 -14.85
C ASP A 28 17.47 32.63 -14.40
N ASN A 29 17.19 33.75 -15.06
CA ASN A 29 17.83 35.03 -14.84
C ASN A 29 17.15 35.88 -13.77
N GLU A 30 15.94 35.54 -13.34
CA GLU A 30 15.29 36.28 -12.25
C GLU A 30 15.61 35.69 -10.87
N PRO A 31 16.07 36.51 -9.91
CA PRO A 31 16.44 36.05 -8.56
C PRO A 31 15.25 35.49 -7.77
N ILE A 32 14.02 35.77 -8.20
CA ILE A 32 12.79 35.32 -7.56
C ILE A 32 12.67 33.79 -7.61
N TYR A 33 13.08 33.15 -8.70
CA TYR A 33 12.93 31.70 -8.90
C TYR A 33 13.97 30.84 -8.18
N LYS A 34 15.04 31.49 -7.67
CA LYS A 34 16.12 30.85 -6.91
C LYS A 34 15.87 30.82 -5.41
N ARG A 35 14.77 31.43 -4.94
CA ARG A 35 14.40 31.43 -3.53
C ARG A 35 14.05 30.03 -3.02
N ASP A 36 14.08 29.88 -1.71
CA ASP A 36 13.57 28.69 -1.05
C ASP A 36 12.02 28.73 -1.06
N PHE A 37 11.41 27.66 -1.59
CA PHE A 37 9.95 27.47 -1.65
C PHE A 37 9.48 26.35 -0.71
N SER A 38 10.37 25.88 0.16
CA SER A 38 10.06 24.85 1.14
C SER A 38 9.56 25.41 2.48
N GLU A 39 9.59 26.72 2.66
CA GLU A 39 9.15 27.39 3.87
C GLU A 39 7.63 27.27 4.12
N PRO A 40 7.19 27.17 5.39
CA PRO A 40 5.79 27.07 5.74
C PRO A 40 5.06 28.41 5.54
N THR A 41 3.99 28.40 4.76
CA THR A 41 3.20 29.60 4.42
C THR A 41 1.86 29.63 5.16
N GLY A 42 1.44 30.81 5.62
CA GLY A 42 0.10 31.05 6.16
C GLY A 42 -0.29 30.08 7.28
N GLU A 43 -1.29 29.24 7.00
CA GLU A 43 -1.84 28.22 7.91
C GLU A 43 -0.85 27.12 8.31
N ASP A 44 0.22 26.91 7.55
CA ASP A 44 1.23 25.87 7.81
C ASP A 44 2.30 26.29 8.83
N LYS A 45 2.20 27.51 9.37
CA LYS A 45 3.09 27.98 10.45
C LYS A 45 2.85 27.22 11.76
N LEU A 46 1.59 26.88 12.03
CA LEU A 46 1.15 26.14 13.22
C LEU A 46 1.59 24.67 13.15
N ASP A 47 2.00 24.10 14.28
CA ASP A 47 2.35 22.68 14.35
C ASP A 47 1.08 21.82 14.45
N LYS A 48 0.68 21.26 13.30
CA LYS A 48 -0.53 20.44 13.17
C LYS A 48 -0.38 19.04 13.78
N LYS A 49 0.80 18.67 14.28
CA LYS A 49 1.04 17.37 14.95
C LYS A 49 0.36 17.30 16.31
N LEU A 50 0.24 18.43 17.00
CA LEU A 50 -0.39 18.53 18.33
C LEU A 50 -1.92 18.43 18.26
N LEU A 51 -2.51 18.49 17.07
CA LEU A 51 -3.95 18.41 16.90
C LEU A 51 -4.48 16.99 17.17
N PRO A 52 -5.73 16.86 17.64
CA PRO A 52 -6.40 15.56 17.75
C PRO A 52 -6.40 14.80 16.42
N LYS A 53 -6.31 13.47 16.46
CA LYS A 53 -6.12 12.62 15.27
C LYS A 53 -7.15 12.89 14.16
N VAL A 54 -8.40 13.16 14.53
CA VAL A 54 -9.50 13.45 13.59
C VAL A 54 -9.26 14.74 12.80
N MET A 55 -8.59 15.72 13.41
CA MET A 55 -8.25 17.01 12.78
C MET A 55 -6.91 17.00 12.04
N GLN A 56 -6.09 15.93 12.16
CA GLN A 56 -4.82 15.75 11.45
C GLN A 56 -5.05 15.41 9.95
N VAL A 57 -5.79 16.26 9.26
CA VAL A 57 -6.23 16.10 7.87
C VAL A 57 -6.01 17.42 7.14
N LYS A 58 -5.64 17.34 5.86
CA LYS A 58 -5.55 18.52 5.01
C LYS A 58 -6.94 19.11 4.75
N GLY A 59 -7.16 20.35 5.17
CA GLY A 59 -8.43 21.07 4.95
C GLY A 59 -9.61 20.47 5.70
N PHE A 60 -9.50 20.34 7.02
CA PHE A 60 -10.59 19.87 7.89
C PHE A 60 -11.88 20.69 7.65
N GLY A 61 -13.02 20.00 7.56
CA GLY A 61 -14.32 20.61 7.26
C GLY A 61 -14.58 20.96 5.79
N ARG A 62 -13.61 20.77 4.88
CA ARG A 62 -13.82 20.95 3.43
C ARG A 62 -14.26 19.65 2.75
N ARG A 63 -15.09 19.78 1.72
CA ARG A 63 -15.51 18.64 0.88
C ARG A 63 -14.31 18.08 0.10
N GLY A 64 -14.30 16.76 -0.11
CA GLY A 64 -13.28 16.08 -0.93
C GLY A 64 -12.08 15.54 -0.13
N ARG A 65 -12.32 14.95 1.04
CA ARG A 65 -11.27 14.27 1.82
C ARG A 65 -10.86 12.96 1.13
N VAL A 66 -9.55 12.77 0.97
CA VAL A 66 -9.00 11.47 0.55
C VAL A 66 -9.22 10.46 1.69
N LYS A 67 -9.82 9.32 1.37
CA LYS A 67 -10.12 8.27 2.37
C LYS A 67 -8.85 7.63 2.92
N TRP A 68 -7.87 7.41 2.05
CA TRP A 68 -6.64 6.68 2.31
C TRP A 68 -5.52 7.59 2.78
N THR A 69 -4.79 7.18 3.82
CA THR A 69 -3.68 7.97 4.39
C THR A 69 -2.32 7.34 4.10
N HIS A 70 -1.97 6.28 4.83
CA HIS A 70 -0.74 5.51 4.64
C HIS A 70 -1.05 4.02 4.80
N LEU A 71 -0.31 3.16 4.10
CA LEU A 71 -0.56 1.71 4.05
C LEU A 71 -0.73 1.11 5.45
N VAL A 72 0.09 1.53 6.41
CA VAL A 72 0.05 1.04 7.80
C VAL A 72 -1.31 1.25 8.46
N ASN A 73 -2.02 2.34 8.15
CA ASN A 73 -3.34 2.59 8.74
C ASN A 73 -4.45 1.77 8.07
N GLU A 74 -4.21 1.32 6.84
CA GLU A 74 -5.14 0.50 6.05
C GLU A 74 -4.76 -0.99 6.08
N ASP A 75 -3.64 -1.31 6.72
CA ASP A 75 -3.10 -2.66 6.81
C ASP A 75 -3.93 -3.46 7.81
N THR A 76 -4.71 -4.40 7.29
CA THR A 76 -5.50 -5.33 8.09
C THR A 76 -4.71 -6.57 8.49
N SER A 77 -3.40 -6.62 8.21
CA SER A 77 -2.53 -7.73 8.61
C SER A 77 -2.51 -7.86 10.13
N ARG A 78 -3.29 -8.82 10.62
CA ARG A 78 -3.37 -9.19 12.03
C ARG A 78 -2.24 -10.16 12.35
N TRP A 79 -1.17 -9.65 12.93
CA TRP A 79 -0.04 -10.43 13.45
C TRP A 79 -0.41 -11.24 14.71
N ASP A 80 -1.54 -10.92 15.34
CA ASP A 80 -2.13 -11.60 16.50
C ASP A 80 -3.11 -12.73 16.10
N ALA A 81 -3.40 -12.93 14.82
CA ALA A 81 -4.33 -13.99 14.43
C ALA A 81 -3.68 -15.38 14.66
N PRO A 82 -4.43 -16.36 15.21
CA PRO A 82 -3.88 -17.68 15.52
C PRO A 82 -3.25 -18.39 14.32
N TRP A 83 -3.73 -18.11 13.11
CA TRP A 83 -3.21 -18.66 11.84
C TRP A 83 -2.05 -17.87 11.25
N SER A 84 -1.76 -16.65 11.72
CA SER A 84 -0.61 -15.84 11.28
C SER A 84 0.68 -16.23 12.02
N SER A 85 0.55 -16.90 13.16
CA SER A 85 1.68 -17.35 13.97
C SER A 85 2.39 -18.53 13.32
N ASN A 86 3.72 -18.46 13.24
CA ASN A 86 4.56 -19.54 12.73
C ASN A 86 4.79 -20.56 13.86
N ASN A 87 3.73 -21.32 14.19
CA ASN A 87 3.74 -22.31 15.27
C ASN A 87 3.97 -23.73 14.71
N GLU A 88 4.44 -24.64 15.54
CA GLU A 88 4.75 -26.04 15.17
C GLU A 88 3.53 -26.77 14.58
N PHE A 89 2.32 -26.47 15.08
CA PHE A 89 1.06 -26.98 14.53
C PHE A 89 0.81 -26.56 13.08
N ARG A 90 1.25 -25.36 12.69
CA ARG A 90 1.11 -24.87 11.31
C ARG A 90 2.08 -25.59 10.38
N ALA A 91 3.32 -25.80 10.82
CA ALA A 91 4.29 -26.60 10.08
C ALA A 91 3.82 -28.05 9.87
N GLN A 92 3.15 -28.65 10.85
CA GLN A 92 2.54 -29.99 10.70
C GLN A 92 1.37 -29.98 9.70
N TYR A 93 0.52 -28.95 9.73
CA TYR A 93 -0.59 -28.79 8.80
C TYR A 93 -0.11 -28.57 7.36
N ASP A 94 0.89 -27.71 7.16
CA ASP A 94 1.46 -27.42 5.84
C ASP A 94 2.10 -28.68 5.24
N LYS A 95 2.86 -29.46 6.04
CA LYS A 95 3.38 -30.78 5.63
C LYS A 95 2.26 -31.77 5.25
N LYS A 96 1.09 -31.68 5.88
CA LYS A 96 -0.08 -32.51 5.54
C LYS A 96 -0.74 -32.07 4.23
N MET A 97 -0.74 -30.76 3.95
CA MET A 97 -1.34 -30.17 2.76
C MET A 97 -0.43 -30.15 1.53
N ASP A 98 0.90 -30.22 1.70
CA ASP A 98 1.91 -30.33 0.63
C ASP A 98 1.93 -31.71 -0.08
N LYS A 99 1.01 -32.61 0.27
CA LYS A 99 0.91 -33.90 -0.41
C LYS A 99 0.37 -33.70 -1.82
N PRO A 100 1.03 -34.22 -2.86
CA PRO A 100 0.49 -34.15 -4.21
C PRO A 100 -0.88 -34.82 -4.23
N ILE A 101 -1.91 -34.04 -4.58
CA ILE A 101 -3.28 -34.54 -4.69
C ILE A 101 -3.31 -35.45 -5.91
N GLU A 102 -3.30 -36.76 -5.68
CA GLU A 102 -3.45 -37.72 -6.77
C GLU A 102 -4.79 -37.47 -7.46
N ARG A 103 -4.74 -37.29 -8.79
CA ARG A 103 -5.97 -37.20 -9.59
C ARG A 103 -6.76 -38.50 -9.36
N PRO A 104 -8.05 -38.44 -8.99
CA PRO A 104 -8.80 -39.65 -8.72
C PRO A 104 -8.74 -40.55 -9.94
N ARG A 105 -8.28 -41.80 -9.76
CA ARG A 105 -8.36 -42.83 -10.80
C ARG A 105 -9.85 -43.05 -11.09
N GLY A 106 -10.33 -42.49 -12.19
CA GLY A 106 -11.71 -42.67 -12.63
C GLY A 106 -12.06 -44.15 -12.70
N SER A 107 -12.84 -44.64 -11.74
CA SER A 107 -13.21 -46.04 -11.63
C SER A 107 -14.60 -46.27 -12.22
N LYS A 108 -14.70 -46.33 -13.55
CA LYS A 108 -15.63 -47.16 -14.34
C LYS A 108 -15.52 -46.72 -15.80
N LYS A 109 -15.10 -47.62 -16.69
CA LYS A 109 -15.44 -47.45 -18.10
C LYS A 109 -16.95 -47.60 -18.20
N MET A 110 -17.63 -46.58 -18.74
CA MET A 110 -19.04 -46.66 -19.09
C MET A 110 -19.20 -47.75 -20.15
N LYS A 111 -20.15 -48.67 -19.99
CA LYS A 111 -20.51 -49.63 -21.04
C LYS A 111 -21.10 -48.83 -22.20
N THR A 112 -20.47 -48.88 -23.37
CA THR A 112 -20.84 -48.06 -24.54
C THR A 112 -21.52 -48.85 -25.65
N SER A 113 -21.76 -50.15 -25.48
CA SER A 113 -22.42 -50.99 -26.48
C SER A 113 -23.74 -51.53 -25.95
N VAL A 114 -24.71 -51.71 -26.86
CA VAL A 114 -26.05 -52.24 -26.56
C VAL A 114 -25.99 -53.72 -26.14
N GLN A 115 -24.93 -54.43 -26.49
CA GLN A 115 -24.75 -55.86 -26.17
C GLN A 115 -24.47 -56.06 -24.67
N ASP A 116 -23.78 -55.12 -24.01
CA ASP A 116 -23.43 -55.23 -22.58
C ASP A 116 -24.63 -55.00 -21.62
N LEU A 117 -25.81 -54.67 -22.16
CA LEU A 117 -27.06 -54.40 -21.43
C LEU A 117 -28.05 -55.58 -21.46
N TYR A 118 -27.78 -56.63 -22.23
CA TYR A 118 -28.66 -57.79 -22.39
C TYR A 118 -27.93 -59.12 -22.13
N GLU A 119 -27.08 -59.16 -21.10
CA GLU A 119 -26.72 -60.42 -20.46
C GLU A 119 -27.57 -60.54 -19.19
N VAL A 120 -28.45 -61.55 -19.16
CA VAL A 120 -29.17 -62.03 -17.97
C VAL A 120 -28.28 -63.02 -17.25
#